data_AF-A0A7W6GZQ6-F1
#
_entry.id   AF-A0A7W6GZQ6-F1
#
_cell.length_a   1.000
_cell.length_b   1.000
_cell.length_c   1.000
_cell.angle_alpha   90.00
_cell.angle_beta   90.00
_cell.angle_gamma   90.00
#
_symmetry.space_group_name_H-M   'P 1'
#
loop_
_entity.id
_entity.type
_entity.pdbx_description
1 polymer ?
#
loop_
_entity_poly.entity_id
_entity_poly.type
_entity_poly.pdbx_seq_one_letter_code
_entity_poly.pdbx_strand_id
1 'polypeptide(L)'
;MHFAILTIAVVIPTIAVCVWWVFRIGPKHFHHTAYDLPVILFKNGTLEYASDAALAKFPITIGAHNWHDLYEILRPQYPDFPKEIPSSQNGRAVVHCAQGKGSHKATLQIEWRNDGASLTFFTADTSSTSHDDAKGHELLRQIGKSLPHPSWKTDHSGAVIWRNDAYRTLEFQLKKADQDSAGPVFDLPPPTPGVNTYRVQFQPTAANTTEWFDVMLSPVDGGTIYHATSRTALIRAEEAQRDFVQTLAKTFAHLSIGLAIFNRDRQLALFNPALTDLTGLSVSFLSPRPTIDTFFDALRENRRMPEPKNYKTWRQRMADLISAAEVGKFEEVWSLESGQTYNVKGRPHPDGAIAFLIEDISAEISLARNFRAELELNQNLVDTFEDALAVFSQSGQLTFSNKAYDQLWSTPGESTVAGTSIIDTVKVWRQKSAHNPLWQNLQDSVAHGQDRREWSMQVSPNDRPPMLCKVVPIASGATVVRFSIDTAAVHN
;
A
#
# COMPACT_ATOMS: atom_id res chain seq x y z
N MET A 1 16.34 1.42 -6.20
CA MET A 1 16.78 1.49 -4.79
C MET A 1 16.35 2.76 -4.05
N HIS A 2 16.06 3.89 -4.72
CA HIS A 2 15.67 5.15 -4.05
C HIS A 2 14.20 5.26 -3.57
N PHE A 3 13.29 4.42 -4.09
CA PHE A 3 11.85 4.51 -3.76
C PHE A 3 11.43 3.81 -2.44
N ALA A 4 12.20 2.81 -1.98
CA ALA A 4 11.88 2.04 -0.77
C ALA A 4 12.30 2.74 0.53
N ILE A 5 13.31 3.60 0.47
CA ILE A 5 13.82 4.35 1.65
C ILE A 5 12.90 5.54 1.96
N LEU A 6 12.27 6.13 0.94
CA LEU A 6 11.38 7.28 1.07
C LEU A 6 10.00 6.92 1.66
N THR A 7 9.55 5.68 1.47
CA THR A 7 8.27 5.19 2.00
C THR A 7 8.34 4.81 3.47
N ILE A 8 9.48 4.31 3.96
CA ILE A 8 9.68 3.97 5.38
C ILE A 8 9.88 5.24 6.24
N ALA A 9 10.49 6.30 5.67
CA ALA A 9 10.76 7.55 6.39
C ALA A 9 9.50 8.41 6.70
N VAL A 10 8.39 8.20 5.98
CA VAL A 10 7.16 9.02 6.12
C VAL A 10 6.09 8.31 6.97
N VAL A 11 6.06 6.97 6.99
CA VAL A 11 5.01 6.18 7.66
C VAL A 11 5.23 6.03 9.17
N ILE A 12 6.49 5.96 9.61
CA ILE A 12 6.81 5.82 11.04
C ILE A 12 6.49 7.09 11.86
N PRO A 13 6.83 8.32 11.42
CA PRO A 13 6.49 9.53 12.18
C PRO A 13 4.99 9.84 12.19
N THR A 14 4.22 9.43 11.17
CA THR A 14 2.76 9.67 11.12
C THR A 14 1.98 8.78 12.09
N ILE A 15 2.42 7.53 12.31
CA ILE A 15 1.82 6.64 13.32
C ILE A 15 2.13 7.13 14.74
N ALA A 16 3.34 7.64 14.98
CA ALA A 16 3.73 8.19 16.29
C ALA A 16 2.92 9.46 16.67
N VAL A 17 2.61 10.34 15.71
CA VAL A 17 1.80 11.54 15.93
C VAL A 17 0.32 11.20 16.21
N CYS A 18 -0.24 10.19 15.53
CA CYS A 18 -1.61 9.72 15.77
C CYS A 18 -1.77 9.07 17.16
N VAL A 19 -0.79 8.26 17.59
CA VAL A 19 -0.80 7.65 18.92
C VAL A 19 -0.66 8.72 20.01
N TRP A 20 0.19 9.73 19.81
CA TRP A 20 0.33 10.85 20.76
C TRP A 20 -0.93 11.70 20.91
N TRP A 21 -1.72 11.88 19.84
CA TRP A 21 -3.00 12.62 19.90
C TRP A 21 -4.11 11.85 20.64
N VAL A 22 -4.15 10.52 20.48
CA VAL A 22 -5.17 9.65 21.12
C VAL A 22 -4.97 9.55 22.64
N PHE A 23 -3.72 9.61 23.12
CA PHE A 23 -3.42 9.52 24.56
C PHE A 23 -3.42 10.87 25.30
N ARG A 24 -3.63 12.02 24.62
CA ARG A 24 -3.61 13.35 25.25
C ARG A 24 -4.99 13.88 25.67
N ILE A 25 -6.07 13.13 25.42
CA ILE A 25 -7.41 13.47 25.87
C ILE A 25 -7.62 12.86 27.26
N GLY A 26 -7.14 13.55 28.29
CA GLY A 26 -7.53 13.28 29.66
C GLY A 26 -9.04 13.51 29.85
N PRO A 27 -9.67 12.89 30.87
CA PRO A 27 -11.09 13.04 31.11
C PRO A 27 -11.40 14.52 31.37
N LYS A 28 -12.13 15.14 30.42
CA LYS A 28 -12.71 16.46 30.65
C LYS A 28 -13.83 16.28 31.66
N HIS A 29 -13.64 16.79 32.87
CA HIS A 29 -14.74 16.98 33.80
C HIS A 29 -15.79 17.86 33.12
N PHE A 30 -16.93 17.27 32.81
CA PHE A 30 -18.11 18.01 32.36
C PHE A 30 -18.65 18.78 33.56
N HIS A 31 -18.43 20.10 33.59
CA HIS A 31 -19.26 20.98 34.39
C HIS A 31 -20.65 21.02 33.76
N HIS A 32 -21.61 20.35 34.38
CA HIS A 32 -23.03 20.52 34.08
C HIS A 32 -23.48 21.83 34.74
N THR A 33 -23.51 22.93 33.98
CA THR A 33 -24.28 24.13 34.38
C THR A 33 -25.75 23.87 34.05
N ALA A 34 -26.45 23.18 34.94
CA ALA A 34 -27.91 23.21 35.03
C ALA A 34 -28.27 23.95 36.32
N TYR A 35 -29.30 24.79 36.28
CA TYR A 35 -29.84 25.59 37.38
C TYR A 35 -29.77 24.85 38.73
N ASP A 36 -28.79 25.23 39.56
CA ASP A 36 -28.50 24.53 40.82
C ASP A 36 -29.47 25.04 41.89
N LEU A 37 -30.67 24.47 41.91
CA LEU A 37 -31.56 24.63 43.07
C LEU A 37 -30.81 24.08 44.28
N PRO A 38 -30.79 24.79 45.43
CA PRO A 38 -30.21 24.22 46.64
C PRO A 38 -30.94 22.91 46.97
N VAL A 39 -30.21 21.81 47.05
CA VAL A 39 -30.72 20.49 47.42
C VAL A 39 -29.88 19.92 48.55
N ILE A 40 -30.54 19.39 49.57
CA ILE A 40 -29.91 18.67 50.67
C ILE A 40 -30.55 17.28 50.76
N LEU A 41 -29.72 16.24 50.76
CA LEU A 41 -30.14 14.87 51.01
C LEU A 41 -29.68 14.46 52.41
N PHE A 42 -30.65 14.06 53.22
CA PHE A 42 -30.44 13.52 54.55
C PHE A 42 -30.78 12.03 54.53
N LYS A 43 -29.90 11.19 55.06
CA LYS A 43 -30.08 9.74 55.09
C LYS A 43 -29.42 9.14 56.32
N ASN A 44 -30.05 8.13 56.94
CA ASN A 44 -29.54 7.40 58.09
C ASN A 44 -29.09 8.27 59.27
N GLY A 45 -29.80 9.38 59.53
CA GLY A 45 -29.49 10.27 60.66
C GLY A 45 -28.36 11.28 60.41
N THR A 46 -27.81 11.34 59.20
CA THR A 46 -26.74 12.28 58.81
C THR A 46 -27.00 12.96 57.47
N LEU A 47 -26.44 14.16 57.28
CA LEU A 47 -26.42 14.83 55.98
C LEU A 47 -25.47 14.09 55.03
N GLU A 48 -26.00 13.43 54.00
CA GLU A 48 -25.23 12.60 53.07
C GLU A 48 -24.77 13.41 51.85
N TYR A 49 -25.57 14.39 51.43
CA TYR A 49 -25.25 15.22 50.28
C TYR A 49 -25.87 16.61 50.40
N ALA A 50 -25.16 17.62 49.90
CA ALA A 50 -25.68 18.96 49.65
C ALA A 50 -25.11 19.46 48.32
N SER A 51 -25.95 20.09 47.49
CA SER A 51 -25.49 20.74 46.27
C SER A 51 -24.61 21.95 46.59
N ASP A 52 -23.79 22.40 45.63
CA ASP A 52 -22.91 23.55 45.80
C ASP A 52 -23.73 24.82 46.14
N ALA A 53 -24.91 24.97 45.53
CA ALA A 53 -25.86 26.02 45.88
C ALA A 53 -26.39 25.93 47.33
N ALA A 54 -26.52 24.73 47.90
CA ALA A 54 -26.92 24.55 49.30
C ALA A 54 -25.76 24.82 50.28
N LEU A 55 -24.55 24.37 49.96
CA LEU A 55 -23.34 24.64 50.74
C LEU A 55 -22.99 26.14 50.77
N ALA A 56 -23.23 26.86 49.67
CA ALA A 56 -23.01 28.30 49.60
C ALA A 56 -24.05 29.11 50.40
N LYS A 57 -25.26 28.57 50.57
CA LYS A 57 -26.40 29.29 51.16
C LYS A 57 -26.58 29.01 52.66
N PHE A 58 -26.23 27.80 53.09
CA PHE A 58 -26.41 27.37 54.48
C PHE A 58 -25.07 26.92 55.06
N PRO A 59 -24.79 27.21 56.33
CA PRO A 59 -23.57 26.78 57.00
C PRO A 59 -23.66 25.29 57.39
N ILE A 60 -23.73 24.41 56.39
CA ILE A 60 -23.88 22.96 56.55
C ILE A 60 -22.61 22.21 56.09
N THR A 61 -22.22 21.18 56.84
CA THR A 61 -21.13 20.26 56.55
C THR A 61 -21.66 18.84 56.32
N ILE A 62 -21.30 18.25 55.17
CA ILE A 62 -21.66 16.86 54.81
C ILE A 62 -21.01 15.88 55.79
N GLY A 63 -21.78 14.90 56.27
CA GLY A 63 -21.35 13.84 57.19
C GLY A 63 -21.23 14.24 58.66
N ALA A 64 -21.30 15.54 58.98
CA ALA A 64 -21.15 16.04 60.36
C ALA A 64 -22.47 16.46 61.02
N HIS A 65 -23.42 16.99 60.24
CA HIS A 65 -24.70 17.46 60.80
C HIS A 65 -25.77 16.38 60.82
N ASN A 66 -26.48 16.32 61.96
CA ASN A 66 -27.69 15.54 62.14
C ASN A 66 -28.95 16.39 61.89
N TRP A 67 -30.13 15.79 62.04
CA TRP A 67 -31.41 16.48 61.79
C TRP A 67 -31.63 17.67 62.74
N HIS A 68 -31.16 17.57 63.98
CA HIS A 68 -31.28 18.62 64.97
C HIS A 68 -30.43 19.85 64.59
N ASP A 69 -29.23 19.63 64.07
CA ASP A 69 -28.37 20.70 63.55
C ASP A 69 -29.03 21.39 62.34
N LEU A 70 -29.61 20.62 61.42
CA LEU A 70 -30.37 21.17 60.29
C LEU A 70 -31.58 21.99 60.75
N TYR A 71 -32.28 21.55 61.80
CA TYR A 71 -33.39 22.29 62.39
C TYR A 71 -32.94 23.65 62.92
N GLU A 72 -31.86 23.71 63.70
CA GLU A 72 -31.33 24.97 64.24
C GLU A 72 -30.83 25.93 63.13
N ILE A 73 -30.23 25.39 62.07
CA ILE A 73 -29.73 26.17 60.93
C ILE A 73 -30.88 26.74 60.08
N LEU A 74 -31.93 25.96 59.82
CA LEU A 74 -32.99 26.33 58.87
C LEU A 74 -34.17 27.06 59.52
N ARG A 75 -34.46 26.83 60.81
CA ARG A 75 -35.58 27.44 61.55
C ARG A 75 -35.64 28.97 61.47
N PRO A 76 -34.53 29.74 61.51
CA PRO A 76 -34.58 31.20 61.41
C PRO A 76 -35.19 31.70 60.09
N GLN A 77 -35.00 30.97 58.99
CA GLN A 77 -35.54 31.31 57.67
C GLN A 77 -36.87 30.59 57.39
N TYR A 78 -37.04 29.38 57.91
CA TYR A 78 -38.19 28.49 57.71
C TYR A 78 -38.77 28.05 59.07
N PRO A 79 -39.62 28.87 59.73
CA PRO A 79 -40.06 28.59 61.11
C PRO A 79 -40.89 27.32 61.26
N ASP A 80 -41.62 26.93 60.21
CA ASP A 80 -42.43 25.71 60.19
C ASP A 80 -41.61 24.46 59.80
N PHE A 81 -40.27 24.55 59.78
CA PHE A 81 -39.40 23.40 59.56
C PHE A 81 -39.54 22.40 60.73
N PRO A 82 -39.72 21.10 60.45
CA PRO A 82 -40.08 20.12 61.48
C PRO A 82 -38.89 19.76 62.39
N LYS A 83 -39.15 19.73 63.70
CA LYS A 83 -38.14 19.45 64.74
C LYS A 83 -37.64 18.00 64.72
N GLU A 84 -38.48 17.08 64.28
CA GLU A 84 -38.18 15.65 64.17
C GLU A 84 -38.70 15.11 62.83
N ILE A 85 -38.07 14.05 62.33
CA ILE A 85 -38.52 13.34 61.14
C ILE A 85 -39.81 12.59 61.51
N PRO A 86 -40.97 12.87 60.88
CA PRO A 86 -42.23 12.24 61.23
C PRO A 86 -42.15 10.73 60.98
N SER A 87 -42.64 9.93 61.94
CA SER A 87 -42.56 8.47 61.92
C SER A 87 -43.52 7.79 60.93
N SER A 88 -44.33 8.55 60.18
CA SER A 88 -45.30 8.03 59.22
C SER A 88 -44.75 8.07 57.77
N GLN A 89 -44.78 6.91 57.12
CA GLN A 89 -44.26 6.60 55.79
C GLN A 89 -44.65 7.60 54.68
N ASN A 90 -43.68 7.91 53.81
CA ASN A 90 -43.75 8.64 52.54
C ASN A 90 -44.75 9.80 52.44
N GLY A 91 -44.21 11.03 52.35
CA GLY A 91 -45.03 12.22 52.14
C GLY A 91 -44.21 13.42 51.69
N ARG A 92 -44.89 14.46 51.21
CA ARG A 92 -44.28 15.74 50.82
C ARG A 92 -44.79 16.83 51.77
N ALA A 93 -43.87 17.53 52.42
CA ALA A 93 -44.17 18.73 53.19
C ALA A 93 -43.67 19.97 52.44
N VAL A 94 -44.42 21.06 52.49
CA VAL A 94 -44.00 22.35 51.95
C VAL A 94 -43.96 23.36 53.08
N VAL A 95 -42.79 23.97 53.27
CA VAL A 95 -42.48 24.93 54.33
C VAL A 95 -42.23 26.28 53.69
N HIS A 96 -42.81 27.34 54.24
CA HIS A 96 -42.70 28.68 53.68
C HIS A 96 -41.64 29.50 54.41
N CYS A 97 -40.88 30.30 53.66
CA CYS A 97 -39.94 31.24 54.25
C CYS A 97 -40.68 32.37 54.99
N ALA A 98 -40.22 32.72 56.19
CA ALA A 98 -40.82 33.79 56.99
C ALA A 98 -40.35 35.19 56.63
N GLN A 99 -39.17 35.32 56.01
CA GLN A 99 -38.65 36.62 55.57
C GLN A 99 -38.96 36.84 54.07
N GLY A 100 -40.10 37.46 53.82
CA GLY A 100 -40.49 37.99 52.51
C GLY A 100 -41.64 38.98 52.67
N LYS A 101 -41.39 40.28 52.51
CA LYS A 101 -42.47 41.28 52.38
C LYS A 101 -43.02 41.20 50.96
N GLY A 102 -44.32 40.89 50.81
CA GLY A 102 -45.00 40.83 49.52
C GLY A 102 -45.07 39.42 48.89
N SER A 103 -45.81 39.32 47.78
CA SER A 103 -46.30 38.10 47.08
C SER A 103 -45.25 37.09 46.58
N HIS A 104 -44.00 37.13 47.06
CA HIS A 104 -42.85 36.37 46.54
C HIS A 104 -42.15 35.64 47.68
N LYS A 105 -42.78 34.58 48.20
CA LYS A 105 -42.23 33.77 49.30
C LYS A 105 -41.45 32.57 48.73
N ALA A 106 -40.17 32.46 49.05
CA ALA A 106 -39.39 31.24 48.81
C ALA A 106 -40.02 30.05 49.55
N THR A 107 -40.06 28.88 48.91
CA THR A 107 -40.64 27.66 49.48
C THR A 107 -39.59 26.57 49.59
N LEU A 108 -39.63 25.82 50.69
CA LEU A 108 -38.84 24.63 50.92
C LEU A 108 -39.76 23.43 50.79
N GLN A 109 -39.41 22.51 49.91
CA GLN A 109 -40.09 21.23 49.79
C GLN A 109 -39.27 20.15 50.45
N ILE A 110 -39.91 19.37 51.32
CA ILE A 110 -39.32 18.21 51.99
C ILE A 110 -40.04 16.97 51.47
N GLU A 111 -39.29 16.05 50.88
CA GLU A 111 -39.78 14.73 50.49
C GLU A 111 -39.25 13.69 51.49
N TRP A 112 -40.15 13.09 52.26
CA TRP A 112 -39.82 12.07 53.25
C TRP A 112 -39.60 10.72 52.58
N ARG A 113 -38.54 10.02 52.98
CA ARG A 113 -38.16 8.69 52.49
C ARG A 113 -38.00 7.73 53.68
N ASN A 114 -38.02 6.43 53.41
CA ASN A 114 -37.95 5.39 54.44
C ASN A 114 -36.69 5.48 55.32
N ASP A 115 -35.61 6.06 54.81
CA ASP A 115 -34.30 6.18 55.45
C ASP A 115 -33.82 7.63 55.61
N GLY A 116 -34.69 8.64 55.37
CA GLY A 116 -34.30 10.04 55.50
C GLY A 116 -35.24 11.04 54.81
N ALA A 117 -34.67 12.13 54.27
CA ALA A 117 -35.44 13.19 53.61
C ALA A 117 -34.63 13.90 52.52
N SER A 118 -35.29 14.29 51.44
CA SER A 118 -34.73 15.19 50.42
C SER A 118 -35.36 16.58 50.58
N LEU A 119 -34.53 17.61 50.70
CA LEU A 119 -34.93 19.00 50.85
C LEU A 119 -34.57 19.76 49.58
N THR A 120 -35.55 20.39 48.94
CA THR A 120 -35.36 21.22 47.73
C THR A 120 -35.87 22.63 47.98
N PHE A 121 -35.03 23.63 47.75
CA PHE A 121 -35.36 25.04 48.00
C PHE A 121 -35.71 25.76 46.70
N PHE A 122 -36.90 26.36 46.64
CA PHE A 122 -37.40 27.12 45.50
C PHE A 122 -37.44 28.63 45.82
N THR A 123 -36.99 29.46 44.89
CA THR A 123 -37.16 30.93 44.94
C THR A 123 -38.37 31.34 44.10
N ALA A 124 -38.98 32.49 44.43
CA ALA A 124 -40.21 32.95 43.78
C ALA A 124 -40.09 33.19 42.25
N ASP A 125 -38.88 33.28 41.69
CA ASP A 125 -38.66 33.40 40.24
C ASP A 125 -38.84 32.08 39.48
N THR A 126 -38.95 30.94 40.17
CA THR A 126 -39.07 29.61 39.52
C THR A 126 -40.51 29.17 39.27
N SER A 127 -41.52 29.95 39.68
CA SER A 127 -42.93 29.69 39.35
C SER A 127 -43.37 30.40 38.06
N SER A 128 -42.72 30.09 36.92
CA SER A 128 -43.18 30.50 35.59
C SER A 128 -43.12 29.32 34.60
N THR A 129 -44.04 28.37 34.76
CA THR A 129 -44.19 27.15 33.94
C THR A 129 -44.52 27.39 32.46
N SER A 130 -44.64 28.63 31.97
CA SER A 130 -44.95 28.94 30.56
C SER A 130 -43.78 29.50 29.75
N HIS A 131 -42.74 30.06 30.38
CA HIS A 131 -41.54 30.54 29.67
C HIS A 131 -40.43 29.49 29.57
N ASP A 132 -40.42 28.52 30.48
CA ASP A 132 -39.39 27.46 30.51
C ASP A 132 -39.65 26.38 29.45
N ASP A 133 -40.91 26.05 29.19
CA ASP A 133 -41.31 25.17 28.09
C ASP A 133 -40.90 25.77 26.74
N ALA A 134 -41.12 27.07 26.54
CA ALA A 134 -40.73 27.77 25.31
C ALA A 134 -39.21 27.75 25.07
N LYS A 135 -38.40 27.89 26.14
CA LYS A 135 -36.93 27.80 26.05
C LYS A 135 -36.47 26.36 25.82
N GLY A 136 -37.08 25.38 26.46
CA GLY A 136 -36.80 23.96 26.25
C GLY A 136 -37.14 23.50 24.83
N HIS A 137 -38.31 23.90 24.31
CA HIS A 137 -38.70 23.63 22.93
C HIS A 137 -37.78 24.32 21.92
N GLU A 138 -37.34 25.55 22.19
CA GLU A 138 -36.39 26.25 21.33
C GLU A 138 -35.00 25.58 21.34
N LEU A 139 -34.51 25.14 22.50
CA LEU A 139 -33.27 24.38 22.62
C LEU A 139 -33.34 23.06 21.85
N LEU A 140 -34.42 22.29 22.01
CA LEU A 140 -34.63 21.05 21.27
C LEU A 140 -34.72 21.29 19.75
N ARG A 141 -35.31 22.42 19.32
CA ARG A 141 -35.34 22.83 17.91
C ARG A 141 -33.95 23.15 17.38
N GLN A 142 -33.12 23.85 18.17
CA GLN A 142 -31.74 24.16 17.80
C GLN A 142 -30.85 22.90 17.75
N ILE A 143 -31.03 21.97 18.69
CA ILE A 143 -30.38 20.65 18.66
C ILE A 143 -30.79 19.89 17.39
N GLY A 144 -32.09 19.84 17.10
CA GLY A 144 -32.61 19.20 15.88
C GLY A 144 -31.93 19.73 14.61
N LYS A 145 -31.79 21.05 14.49
CA LYS A 145 -31.14 21.71 13.33
C LYS A 145 -29.64 21.46 13.23
N SER A 146 -28.94 21.41 14.37
CA SER A 146 -27.48 21.27 14.40
C SER A 146 -26.99 19.82 14.30
N LEU A 147 -27.89 18.84 14.47
CA LEU A 147 -27.55 17.42 14.33
C LEU A 147 -27.09 17.10 12.89
N PRO A 148 -25.87 16.54 12.72
CA PRO A 148 -25.32 16.23 11.39
C PRO A 148 -25.96 14.97 10.77
N HIS A 149 -26.75 14.23 11.54
CA HIS A 149 -27.39 13.00 11.11
C HIS A 149 -28.84 13.26 10.66
N PRO A 150 -29.25 12.83 9.46
CA PRO A 150 -30.64 12.91 9.01
C PRO A 150 -31.58 12.27 10.01
N SER A 151 -32.54 13.03 10.51
CA SER A 151 -33.52 12.58 11.49
C SER A 151 -34.91 13.05 11.08
N TRP A 152 -35.89 12.15 11.12
CA TRP A 152 -37.28 12.46 10.75
C TRP A 152 -38.28 11.66 11.57
N LYS A 153 -39.51 12.16 11.67
CA LYS A 153 -40.64 11.47 12.31
C LYS A 153 -41.72 11.23 11.26
N THR A 154 -42.26 10.02 11.22
CA THR A 154 -43.48 9.71 10.47
C THR A 154 -44.68 9.59 11.39
N ASP A 155 -45.88 9.81 10.86
CA ASP A 155 -47.13 9.40 11.51
C ASP A 155 -47.38 7.88 11.35
N HIS A 156 -48.58 7.42 11.73
CA HIS A 156 -48.99 6.02 11.62
C HIS A 156 -49.27 5.58 10.17
N SER A 157 -49.45 6.52 9.25
CA SER A 157 -49.63 6.27 7.81
C SER A 157 -48.30 6.19 7.06
N GLY A 158 -47.18 6.51 7.72
CA GLY A 158 -45.85 6.57 7.13
C GLY A 158 -45.50 7.94 6.53
N ALA A 159 -46.37 8.94 6.65
CA ALA A 159 -46.10 10.28 6.14
C ALA A 159 -45.12 11.03 7.06
N VAL A 160 -44.11 11.70 6.47
CA VAL A 160 -43.10 12.45 7.22
C VAL A 160 -43.70 13.75 7.79
N ILE A 161 -43.89 13.80 9.11
CA ILE A 161 -44.48 14.96 9.82
C ILE A 161 -43.43 15.93 10.38
N TRP A 162 -42.19 15.47 10.56
CA TRP A 162 -41.08 16.31 11.01
C TRP A 162 -39.76 15.78 10.44
N ARG A 163 -38.81 16.69 10.19
CA ARG A 163 -37.47 16.38 9.65
C ARG A 163 -36.49 17.49 10.02
N ASN A 164 -35.24 17.12 10.25
CA ASN A 164 -34.17 18.09 10.47
C ASN A 164 -33.51 18.58 9.17
N ASP A 165 -32.58 19.53 9.32
CA ASP A 165 -31.89 20.13 8.18
C ASP A 165 -30.98 19.13 7.45
N ALA A 166 -30.33 18.19 8.15
CA ALA A 166 -29.56 17.12 7.52
C ALA A 166 -30.41 16.21 6.61
N TYR A 167 -31.65 15.91 6.99
CA TYR A 167 -32.58 15.16 6.14
C TYR A 167 -33.01 15.98 4.91
N ARG A 168 -33.25 17.29 5.07
CA ARG A 168 -33.57 18.18 3.95
C ARG A 168 -32.43 18.28 2.93
N THR A 169 -31.17 18.21 3.38
CA THR A 169 -30.03 18.17 2.48
C THR A 169 -30.07 16.92 1.57
N LEU A 170 -30.37 15.74 2.13
CA LEU A 170 -30.53 14.53 1.32
C LEU A 170 -31.72 14.61 0.36
N GLU A 171 -32.83 15.18 0.81
CA GLU A 171 -34.00 15.41 -0.05
C GLU A 171 -33.66 16.32 -1.23
N PHE A 172 -32.89 17.40 -1.01
CA PHE A 172 -32.43 18.29 -2.07
C PHE A 172 -31.47 17.58 -3.05
N GLN A 173 -30.63 16.68 -2.55
CA GLN A 173 -29.72 15.88 -3.39
C GLN A 173 -30.46 14.86 -4.27
N LEU A 174 -31.61 14.36 -3.81
CA LEU A 174 -32.51 13.50 -4.58
C LEU A 174 -33.32 14.31 -5.60
N LYS A 175 -33.73 15.54 -5.26
CA LYS A 175 -34.58 16.40 -6.09
C LYS A 175 -33.76 17.40 -6.91
N LYS A 176 -33.35 17.07 -8.15
CA LYS A 176 -32.91 18.09 -9.12
C LYS A 176 -34.04 18.52 -10.07
N ALA A 177 -34.49 19.75 -9.85
CA ALA A 177 -35.05 20.77 -10.76
C ALA A 177 -36.45 20.68 -11.41
N ASP A 178 -37.14 19.55 -11.57
CA ASP A 178 -38.43 19.63 -12.34
C ASP A 178 -39.54 18.61 -11.99
N GLN A 179 -39.41 17.84 -10.91
CA GLN A 179 -40.48 16.92 -10.49
C GLN A 179 -40.73 16.97 -8.99
N ASP A 180 -41.95 17.35 -8.66
CA ASP A 180 -42.49 17.45 -7.31
C ASP A 180 -42.93 16.05 -6.82
N SER A 181 -41.97 15.22 -6.45
CA SER A 181 -42.27 13.98 -5.72
C SER A 181 -42.20 14.24 -4.22
N ALA A 182 -43.36 14.28 -3.57
CA ALA A 182 -43.56 14.40 -2.12
C ALA A 182 -43.31 13.06 -1.37
N GLY A 183 -42.38 12.23 -1.86
CA GLY A 183 -42.07 10.92 -1.27
C GLY A 183 -40.95 10.98 -0.22
N PRO A 184 -40.81 9.94 0.63
CA PRO A 184 -39.70 9.81 1.58
C PRO A 184 -38.34 9.65 0.85
N VAL A 185 -37.26 10.12 1.48
CA VAL A 185 -35.89 10.08 0.93
C VAL A 185 -35.34 8.65 0.90
N PHE A 186 -35.71 7.84 1.89
CA PHE A 186 -35.36 6.44 1.98
C PHE A 186 -36.61 5.60 1.78
N ASP A 187 -36.54 4.65 0.85
CA ASP A 187 -37.55 3.61 0.71
C ASP A 187 -37.23 2.50 1.73
N LEU A 188 -37.96 2.50 2.85
CA LEU A 188 -37.74 1.56 3.94
C LEU A 188 -38.70 0.36 3.81
N PRO A 189 -38.22 -0.87 4.04
CA PRO A 189 -39.10 -2.01 4.14
C PRO A 189 -40.09 -1.84 5.32
N PRO A 190 -41.27 -2.50 5.26
CA PRO A 190 -42.25 -2.41 6.33
C PRO A 190 -41.64 -2.86 7.68
N PRO A 191 -41.93 -2.14 8.78
CA PRO A 191 -41.32 -2.40 10.08
C PRO A 191 -41.63 -3.82 10.55
N THR A 192 -40.57 -4.63 10.73
CA THR A 192 -40.67 -6.01 11.20
C THR A 192 -40.46 -6.05 12.73
N PRO A 193 -41.29 -6.77 13.51
CA PRO A 193 -41.12 -6.88 14.95
C PRO A 193 -39.70 -7.37 15.33
N GLY A 194 -38.99 -6.60 16.15
CA GLY A 194 -37.63 -6.92 16.61
C GLY A 194 -36.49 -6.40 15.74
N VAL A 195 -36.78 -5.80 14.57
CA VAL A 195 -35.77 -5.17 13.71
C VAL A 195 -35.89 -3.65 13.80
N ASN A 196 -34.92 -3.01 14.46
CA ASN A 196 -34.90 -1.56 14.66
C ASN A 196 -33.87 -0.85 13.78
N THR A 197 -33.17 -1.55 12.87
CA THR A 197 -32.17 -0.93 12.00
C THR A 197 -32.19 -1.56 10.61
N TYR A 198 -32.29 -0.73 9.58
CA TYR A 198 -32.21 -1.13 8.18
C TYR A 198 -31.02 -0.48 7.50
N ARG A 199 -30.30 -1.25 6.69
CA ARG A 199 -29.29 -0.70 5.79
C ARG A 199 -29.95 -0.35 4.47
N VAL A 200 -29.78 0.90 4.04
CA VAL A 200 -30.36 1.41 2.80
C VAL A 200 -29.30 2.05 1.93
N GLN A 201 -29.51 1.93 0.63
CA GLN A 201 -28.72 2.58 -0.39
C GLN A 201 -29.35 3.93 -0.73
N PHE A 202 -28.54 4.97 -0.83
CA PHE A 202 -28.94 6.30 -1.30
C PHE A 202 -28.11 6.66 -2.52
N GLN A 203 -28.77 7.01 -3.62
CA GLN A 203 -28.12 7.46 -4.84
C GLN A 203 -28.56 8.90 -5.13
N PRO A 204 -27.68 9.90 -4.94
CA PRO A 204 -27.99 11.28 -5.31
C PRO A 204 -28.22 11.39 -6.82
N THR A 205 -29.27 12.09 -7.25
CA THR A 205 -29.62 12.23 -8.67
C THR A 205 -28.52 12.92 -9.50
N ALA A 206 -27.72 13.79 -8.86
CA ALA A 206 -26.65 14.53 -9.52
C ALA A 206 -25.29 13.79 -9.54
N ALA A 207 -25.13 12.72 -8.74
CA ALA A 207 -23.84 12.05 -8.57
C ALA A 207 -24.00 10.56 -8.89
N ASN A 208 -23.16 10.03 -9.79
CA ASN A 208 -23.12 8.60 -10.08
C ASN A 208 -22.42 7.80 -8.96
N THR A 209 -22.60 8.22 -7.70
CA THR A 209 -21.96 7.64 -6.53
C THR A 209 -23.03 7.08 -5.62
N THR A 210 -22.90 5.81 -5.27
CA THR A 210 -23.72 5.20 -4.24
C THR A 210 -23.23 5.61 -2.85
N GLU A 211 -24.17 5.96 -1.99
CA GLU A 211 -24.01 6.13 -0.55
C GLU A 211 -24.81 5.07 0.21
N TRP A 212 -24.35 4.74 1.41
CA TRP A 212 -24.95 3.73 2.27
C TRP A 212 -25.25 4.33 3.62
N PHE A 213 -26.45 4.06 4.14
CA PHE A 213 -26.91 4.53 5.44
C PHE A 213 -27.46 3.37 6.27
N ASP A 214 -27.17 3.37 7.56
CA ASP A 214 -27.92 2.58 8.54
C ASP A 214 -29.02 3.50 9.11
N VAL A 215 -30.27 3.15 8.88
CA VAL A 215 -31.46 3.84 9.38
C VAL A 215 -31.99 3.09 10.59
N MET A 216 -31.95 3.71 11.75
CA MET A 216 -32.49 3.15 12.98
C MET A 216 -33.84 3.78 13.33
N LEU A 217 -34.73 2.94 13.84
CA LEU A 217 -36.14 3.23 14.09
C LEU A 217 -36.42 3.17 15.59
N SER A 218 -37.21 4.11 16.08
CA SER A 218 -37.64 4.21 17.47
C SER A 218 -39.13 4.56 17.51
N PRO A 219 -40.00 3.59 17.83
CA PRO A 219 -41.43 3.84 18.00
C PRO A 219 -41.67 4.85 19.13
N VAL A 220 -42.55 5.82 18.89
CA VAL A 220 -42.93 6.84 19.87
C VAL A 220 -44.43 7.13 19.78
N ASP A 221 -44.98 7.82 20.79
CA ASP A 221 -46.37 8.26 20.70
C ASP A 221 -46.60 9.16 19.47
N GLY A 222 -47.63 8.82 18.71
CA GLY A 222 -47.96 9.53 17.47
C GLY A 222 -47.18 9.09 16.22
N GLY A 223 -46.29 8.09 16.29
CA GLY A 223 -45.64 7.53 15.09
C GLY A 223 -44.24 6.94 15.33
N THR A 224 -43.30 7.12 14.41
CA THR A 224 -41.94 6.55 14.53
C THR A 224 -40.89 7.62 14.24
N ILE A 225 -39.85 7.67 15.07
CA ILE A 225 -38.66 8.49 14.82
C ILE A 225 -37.60 7.63 14.14
N TYR A 226 -36.97 8.20 13.12
CA TYR A 226 -35.91 7.59 12.35
C TYR A 226 -34.65 8.46 12.44
N HIS A 227 -33.50 7.82 12.48
CA HIS A 227 -32.21 8.49 12.30
C HIS A 227 -31.32 7.68 11.37
N ALA A 228 -30.65 8.35 10.43
CA ALA A 228 -29.75 7.75 9.47
C ALA A 228 -28.29 8.09 9.80
N THR A 229 -27.43 7.08 9.81
CA THR A 229 -25.97 7.25 9.96
C THR A 229 -25.29 6.77 8.69
N SER A 230 -24.44 7.61 8.09
CA SER A 230 -23.68 7.21 6.91
C SER A 230 -22.67 6.11 7.22
N ARG A 231 -22.67 5.06 6.40
CA ARG A 231 -21.69 3.96 6.38
C ARG A 231 -20.82 3.98 5.13
N THR A 232 -21.05 4.93 4.23
CA THR A 232 -20.36 5.05 2.94
C THR A 232 -18.84 5.01 3.07
N ALA A 233 -18.26 5.77 4.02
CA ALA A 233 -16.81 5.83 4.19
C ALA A 233 -16.20 4.49 4.62
N LEU A 234 -16.89 3.75 5.49
CA LEU A 234 -16.45 2.44 5.96
C LEU A 234 -16.51 1.41 4.83
N ILE A 235 -17.65 1.33 4.13
CA ILE A 235 -17.83 0.40 3.01
C ILE A 235 -16.82 0.66 1.90
N ARG A 236 -16.60 1.92 1.53
CA ARG A 236 -15.58 2.27 0.53
C ARG A 236 -14.16 1.92 0.97
N ALA A 237 -13.85 2.03 2.26
CA ALA A 237 -12.55 1.63 2.78
C ALA A 237 -12.36 0.11 2.71
N GLU A 238 -13.39 -0.67 3.05
CA GLU A 238 -13.38 -2.13 2.95
C GLU A 238 -13.28 -2.59 1.48
N GLU A 239 -14.04 -1.97 0.58
CA GLU A 239 -13.97 -2.22 -0.87
C GLU A 239 -12.58 -1.89 -1.42
N ALA A 240 -12.03 -0.71 -1.11
CA ALA A 240 -10.69 -0.32 -1.55
C ALA A 240 -9.60 -1.27 -1.01
N GLN A 241 -9.73 -1.74 0.23
CA GLN A 241 -8.82 -2.74 0.79
C GLN A 241 -8.91 -4.07 0.04
N ARG A 242 -10.14 -4.54 -0.23
CA ARG A 242 -10.38 -5.77 -0.99
C ARG A 242 -9.81 -5.67 -2.41
N ASP A 243 -10.08 -4.57 -3.10
CA ASP A 243 -9.60 -4.31 -4.46
C ASP A 243 -8.07 -4.23 -4.49
N PHE A 244 -7.45 -3.61 -3.50
CA PHE A 244 -6.01 -3.57 -3.35
C PHE A 244 -5.40 -4.97 -3.20
N VAL A 245 -5.94 -5.79 -2.29
CA VAL A 245 -5.50 -7.18 -2.09
C VAL A 245 -5.71 -8.00 -3.36
N GLN A 246 -6.84 -7.86 -4.03
CA GLN A 246 -7.14 -8.57 -5.27
C GLN A 246 -6.20 -8.14 -6.40
N THR A 247 -5.89 -6.85 -6.51
CA THR A 247 -4.96 -6.33 -7.51
C THR A 247 -3.57 -6.90 -7.27
N LEU A 248 -3.05 -6.82 -6.04
CA LEU A 248 -1.77 -7.41 -5.67
C LEU A 248 -1.72 -8.93 -5.98
N ALA A 249 -2.77 -9.67 -5.63
CA ALA A 249 -2.86 -11.10 -5.92
C ALA A 249 -2.84 -11.40 -7.42
N LYS A 250 -3.55 -10.60 -8.23
CA LYS A 250 -3.52 -10.70 -9.70
C LYS A 250 -2.13 -10.40 -10.24
N THR A 251 -1.50 -9.29 -9.82
CA THR A 251 -0.15 -8.93 -10.28
C THR A 251 0.87 -10.01 -9.89
N PHE A 252 0.75 -10.54 -8.68
CA PHE A 252 1.57 -11.63 -8.17
C PHE A 252 1.44 -12.93 -9.00
N ALA A 253 0.22 -13.25 -9.42
CA ALA A 253 -0.05 -14.41 -10.28
C ALA A 253 0.48 -14.24 -11.72
N HIS A 254 0.60 -13.01 -12.21
CA HIS A 254 1.12 -12.71 -13.54
C HIS A 254 2.65 -12.60 -13.63
N LEU A 255 3.36 -12.73 -12.51
CA LEU A 255 4.83 -12.80 -12.55
C LEU A 255 5.26 -14.10 -13.24
N SER A 256 5.98 -13.99 -14.36
CA SER A 256 6.58 -15.14 -15.07
C SER A 256 7.73 -15.81 -14.31
N ILE A 257 8.20 -15.15 -13.24
CA ILE A 257 9.26 -15.64 -12.35
C ILE A 257 8.60 -16.47 -11.25
N GLY A 258 9.03 -17.71 -11.08
CA GLY A 258 8.62 -18.56 -9.97
C GLY A 258 9.12 -18.01 -8.65
N LEU A 259 8.22 -17.69 -7.72
CA LEU A 259 8.54 -17.20 -6.39
C LEU A 259 8.19 -18.22 -5.32
N ALA A 260 9.10 -18.46 -4.40
CA ALA A 260 8.90 -19.22 -3.17
C ALA A 260 9.43 -18.42 -1.98
N ILE A 261 8.57 -18.06 -1.02
CA ILE A 261 8.96 -17.37 0.22
C ILE A 261 8.88 -18.36 1.36
N PHE A 262 9.99 -18.51 2.09
CA PHE A 262 10.11 -19.32 3.29
C PHE A 262 10.13 -18.40 4.52
N ASN A 263 9.33 -18.72 5.54
CA ASN A 263 9.31 -17.97 6.80
C ASN A 263 10.61 -18.20 7.61
N ARG A 264 10.72 -17.54 8.77
CA ARG A 264 11.84 -17.73 9.71
C ARG A 264 12.08 -19.18 10.16
N ASP A 265 11.03 -20.00 10.14
CA ASP A 265 11.08 -21.44 10.47
C ASP A 265 11.45 -22.30 9.25
N ARG A 266 11.85 -21.67 8.14
CA ARG A 266 12.25 -22.29 6.88
C ARG A 266 11.16 -23.14 6.23
N GLN A 267 9.90 -22.79 6.46
CA GLN A 267 8.73 -23.39 5.85
C GLN A 267 8.15 -22.49 4.77
N LEU A 268 7.67 -23.08 3.68
CA LEU A 268 7.06 -22.35 2.57
C LEU A 268 5.82 -21.60 3.06
N ALA A 269 5.89 -20.26 3.05
CA ALA A 269 4.82 -19.38 3.44
C ALA A 269 3.95 -18.96 2.25
N LEU A 270 4.59 -18.74 1.09
CA LEU A 270 3.93 -18.18 -0.08
C LEU A 270 4.63 -18.64 -1.37
N PHE A 271 3.84 -18.95 -2.40
CA PHE A 271 4.32 -19.28 -3.74
C PHE A 271 3.37 -18.76 -4.82
N ASN A 272 3.87 -18.53 -6.03
CA ASN A 272 3.04 -18.13 -7.18
C ASN A 272 2.82 -19.29 -8.17
N PRO A 273 1.85 -19.16 -9.11
CA PRO A 273 1.60 -20.17 -10.14
C PRO A 273 2.79 -20.41 -11.07
N ALA A 274 3.59 -19.39 -11.40
CA ALA A 274 4.78 -19.59 -12.23
C ALA A 274 5.79 -20.57 -11.58
N LEU A 275 5.84 -20.64 -10.25
CA LEU A 275 6.65 -21.65 -9.58
C LEU A 275 6.19 -23.07 -9.94
N THR A 276 4.89 -23.34 -9.95
CA THR A 276 4.36 -24.66 -10.32
C THR A 276 4.64 -24.98 -11.79
N ASP A 277 4.50 -23.99 -12.67
CA ASP A 277 4.72 -24.17 -14.12
C ASP A 277 6.20 -24.46 -14.43
N LEU A 278 7.11 -23.73 -13.77
CA LEU A 278 8.56 -23.88 -13.95
C LEU A 278 9.13 -25.12 -13.26
N THR A 279 8.53 -25.59 -12.18
CA THR A 279 9.10 -26.68 -11.37
C THR A 279 8.36 -28.01 -11.51
N GLY A 280 7.14 -27.99 -12.04
CA GLY A 280 6.24 -29.14 -12.06
C GLY A 280 5.81 -29.60 -10.66
N LEU A 281 6.11 -28.85 -9.59
CA LEU A 281 5.67 -29.17 -8.25
C LEU A 281 4.16 -28.93 -8.13
N SER A 282 3.44 -29.94 -7.63
CA SER A 282 1.99 -29.84 -7.49
C SER A 282 1.58 -28.88 -6.36
N VAL A 283 0.44 -28.21 -6.53
CA VAL A 283 -0.17 -27.39 -5.47
C VAL A 283 -0.42 -28.22 -4.21
N SER A 284 -0.78 -29.51 -4.35
CA SER A 284 -0.96 -30.44 -3.22
C SER A 284 0.32 -30.69 -2.42
N PHE A 285 1.50 -30.58 -3.02
CA PHE A 285 2.79 -30.68 -2.33
C PHE A 285 3.20 -29.36 -1.67
N LEU A 286 2.91 -28.22 -2.30
CA LEU A 286 3.28 -26.90 -1.79
C LEU A 286 2.32 -26.39 -0.69
N SER A 287 1.03 -26.73 -0.77
CA SER A 287 0.01 -26.25 0.18
C SER A 287 0.27 -26.63 1.64
N PRO A 288 0.79 -27.85 1.95
CA PRO A 288 1.20 -28.23 3.31
C PRO A 288 2.39 -27.47 3.89
N ARG A 289 2.95 -26.49 3.17
CA ARG A 289 4.08 -25.65 3.60
C ARG A 289 5.36 -26.47 3.87
N PRO A 290 5.90 -27.17 2.84
CA PRO A 290 7.12 -27.97 2.99
C PRO A 290 8.28 -27.10 3.50
N THR A 291 9.23 -27.73 4.18
CA THR A 291 10.49 -27.06 4.54
C THR A 291 11.31 -26.77 3.30
N ILE A 292 12.23 -25.82 3.41
CA ILE A 292 13.17 -25.46 2.35
C ILE A 292 13.96 -26.67 1.84
N ASP A 293 14.39 -27.56 2.72
CA ASP A 293 15.10 -28.79 2.35
C ASP A 293 14.20 -29.73 1.53
N THR A 294 12.96 -29.93 2.00
CA THR A 294 11.96 -30.78 1.33
C THR A 294 11.60 -30.21 -0.05
N PHE A 295 11.51 -28.88 -0.17
CA PHE A 295 11.28 -28.20 -1.43
C PHE A 295 12.41 -28.45 -2.45
N PHE A 296 13.66 -28.27 -2.05
CA PHE A 296 14.80 -28.53 -2.93
C PHE A 296 14.98 -30.02 -3.26
N ASP A 297 14.66 -30.92 -2.33
CA ASP A 297 14.61 -32.36 -2.59
C ASP A 297 13.58 -32.70 -3.68
N ALA A 298 12.40 -32.05 -3.65
CA ALA A 298 11.38 -32.25 -4.68
C ALA A 298 11.76 -31.62 -6.03
N LEU A 299 12.44 -30.47 -6.05
CA LEU A 299 13.00 -29.91 -7.29
C LEU A 299 14.00 -30.86 -7.94
N ARG A 300 14.82 -31.53 -7.12
CA ARG A 300 15.77 -32.55 -7.58
C ARG A 300 15.04 -33.77 -8.14
N GLU A 301 14.04 -34.29 -7.45
CA GLU A 301 13.24 -35.43 -7.91
C GLU A 301 12.56 -35.15 -9.26
N ASN A 302 12.10 -33.91 -9.46
CA ASN A 302 11.53 -33.43 -10.71
C ASN A 302 12.57 -33.04 -11.79
N ARG A 303 13.87 -33.23 -11.54
CA ARG A 303 14.98 -32.84 -12.44
C ARG A 303 14.99 -31.36 -12.81
N ARG A 304 14.56 -30.50 -11.89
CA ARG A 304 14.56 -29.02 -12.00
C ARG A 304 15.74 -28.38 -11.30
N MET A 305 16.83 -29.13 -11.16
CA MET A 305 18.11 -28.71 -10.61
C MET A 305 19.24 -29.43 -11.37
N PRO A 306 20.43 -28.82 -11.54
CA PRO A 306 21.58 -29.50 -12.14
C PRO A 306 22.00 -30.70 -11.29
N GLU A 307 22.36 -31.80 -11.94
CA GLU A 307 22.72 -33.04 -11.24
C GLU A 307 24.00 -32.84 -10.39
N PRO A 308 23.94 -32.91 -9.05
CA PRO A 308 25.12 -32.75 -8.22
C PRO A 308 25.94 -34.04 -8.26
N LYS A 309 27.24 -33.95 -8.56
CA LYS A 309 28.15 -35.10 -8.61
C LYS A 309 28.29 -35.88 -7.29
N ASN A 310 27.80 -35.35 -6.15
CA ASN A 310 27.99 -35.99 -4.84
C ASN A 310 26.93 -35.55 -3.79
N TYR A 311 26.26 -36.51 -3.14
CA TYR A 311 25.10 -36.28 -2.25
C TYR A 311 25.45 -35.59 -0.91
N LYS A 312 26.59 -35.98 -0.28
CA LYS A 312 27.03 -35.37 0.99
C LYS A 312 27.39 -33.90 0.83
N THR A 313 28.01 -33.55 -0.30
CA THR A 313 28.40 -32.17 -0.62
C THR A 313 27.20 -31.32 -1.01
N TRP A 314 26.11 -31.92 -1.50
CA TRP A 314 24.89 -31.21 -1.86
C TRP A 314 24.15 -30.66 -0.64
N ARG A 315 23.97 -31.42 0.45
CA ARG A 315 23.33 -30.88 1.68
C ARG A 315 24.14 -29.77 2.33
N GLN A 316 25.46 -29.91 2.35
CA GLN A 316 26.36 -28.84 2.83
C GLN A 316 26.27 -27.61 1.92
N ARG A 317 26.28 -27.80 0.60
CA ARG A 317 26.00 -26.72 -0.35
C ARG A 317 24.64 -26.09 -0.12
N MET A 318 23.57 -26.85 0.14
CA MET A 318 22.25 -26.28 0.43
C MET A 318 22.27 -25.43 1.69
N ALA A 319 22.94 -25.87 2.76
CA ALA A 319 23.12 -25.03 3.95
C ALA A 319 23.88 -23.73 3.63
N ASP A 320 24.94 -23.81 2.82
CA ASP A 320 25.69 -22.65 2.34
C ASP A 320 24.85 -21.74 1.42
N LEU A 321 24.00 -22.32 0.58
CA LEU A 321 23.08 -21.59 -0.31
C LEU A 321 22.05 -20.82 0.51
N ILE A 322 21.47 -21.46 1.52
CA ILE A 322 20.47 -20.83 2.38
C ILE A 322 21.13 -19.69 3.16
N SER A 323 22.34 -19.91 3.69
CA SER A 323 23.11 -18.85 4.35
C SER A 323 23.47 -17.70 3.39
N ALA A 324 23.87 -18.01 2.15
CA ALA A 324 24.15 -16.99 1.13
C ALA A 324 22.87 -16.22 0.71
N ALA A 325 21.72 -16.88 0.68
CA ALA A 325 20.42 -16.27 0.40
C ALA A 325 19.97 -15.32 1.53
N GLU A 326 20.26 -15.64 2.79
CA GLU A 326 20.00 -14.76 3.95
C GLU A 326 20.78 -13.44 3.86
N VAL A 327 21.95 -13.43 3.20
CA VAL A 327 22.76 -12.22 2.96
C VAL A 327 22.51 -11.63 1.54
N GLY A 328 21.60 -12.23 0.76
CA GLY A 328 21.20 -11.76 -0.57
C GLY A 328 22.25 -11.92 -1.67
N LYS A 329 23.21 -12.82 -1.47
CA LYS A 329 24.34 -13.09 -2.36
C LYS A 329 24.17 -14.34 -3.22
N PHE A 330 23.05 -15.04 -3.10
CA PHE A 330 22.80 -16.25 -3.88
C PHE A 330 22.20 -15.90 -5.25
N GLU A 331 22.94 -16.21 -6.31
CA GLU A 331 22.53 -16.12 -7.72
C GLU A 331 23.31 -17.16 -8.52
N GLU A 332 22.58 -18.10 -9.15
CA GLU A 332 23.16 -19.18 -9.95
C GLU A 332 22.37 -19.42 -11.23
N VAL A 333 23.08 -19.84 -12.29
CA VAL A 333 22.48 -20.29 -13.54
C VAL A 333 22.51 -21.82 -13.58
N TRP A 334 21.33 -22.43 -13.68
CA TRP A 334 21.12 -23.86 -13.73
C TRP A 334 20.78 -24.31 -15.14
N SER A 335 21.64 -25.12 -15.74
CA SER A 335 21.31 -25.83 -16.98
C SER A 335 20.66 -27.17 -16.66
N LEU A 336 19.43 -27.36 -17.14
CA LEU A 336 18.63 -28.56 -16.89
C LEU A 336 18.80 -29.59 -18.02
N GLU A 337 18.59 -30.87 -17.70
CA GLU A 337 18.60 -31.98 -18.68
C GLU A 337 17.55 -31.79 -19.79
N SER A 338 16.44 -31.12 -19.48
CA SER A 338 15.39 -30.79 -20.45
C SER A 338 15.84 -29.79 -21.53
N GLY A 339 17.05 -29.23 -21.43
CA GLY A 339 17.58 -28.18 -22.30
C GLY A 339 17.21 -26.77 -21.84
N GLN A 340 16.37 -26.63 -20.81
CA GLN A 340 16.05 -25.33 -20.22
C GLN A 340 17.22 -24.80 -19.37
N THR A 341 17.33 -23.48 -19.30
CA THR A 341 18.30 -22.78 -18.46
C THR A 341 17.58 -21.87 -17.49
N TYR A 342 17.71 -22.13 -16.19
CA TYR A 342 17.08 -21.34 -15.14
C TYR A 342 18.08 -20.39 -14.48
N ASN A 343 17.64 -19.18 -14.17
CA ASN A 343 18.33 -18.26 -13.29
C ASN A 343 17.66 -18.33 -11.92
N VAL A 344 18.41 -18.73 -10.89
CA VAL A 344 17.90 -18.93 -9.53
C VAL A 344 18.56 -17.94 -8.59
N LYS A 345 17.76 -17.16 -7.86
CA LYS A 345 18.23 -16.14 -6.93
C LYS A 345 17.63 -16.33 -5.55
N GLY A 346 18.43 -16.12 -4.52
CA GLY A 346 18.01 -16.12 -3.12
C GLY A 346 18.17 -14.73 -2.54
N ARG A 347 17.11 -14.19 -1.93
CA ARG A 347 17.09 -12.84 -1.33
C ARG A 347 16.53 -12.89 0.09
N PRO A 348 17.06 -12.07 1.02
CA PRO A 348 16.41 -11.89 2.30
C PRO A 348 15.07 -11.17 2.10
N HIS A 349 14.09 -11.57 2.88
CA HIS A 349 12.77 -10.97 2.96
C HIS A 349 12.56 -10.46 4.40
N PRO A 350 11.74 -9.41 4.64
CA PRO A 350 11.35 -8.97 5.98
C PRO A 350 11.03 -10.11 6.97
N ASP A 351 11.28 -9.85 8.26
CA ASP A 351 11.08 -10.78 9.39
C ASP A 351 11.95 -12.05 9.39
N GLY A 352 13.11 -12.00 8.71
CA GLY A 352 14.04 -13.12 8.63
C GLY A 352 13.57 -14.24 7.68
N ALA A 353 12.60 -13.93 6.81
CA ALA A 353 12.17 -14.81 5.74
C ALA A 353 13.19 -14.83 4.59
N ILE A 354 13.12 -15.84 3.74
CA ILE A 354 14.00 -16.02 2.58
C ILE A 354 13.14 -16.23 1.34
N ALA A 355 13.41 -15.47 0.28
CA ALA A 355 12.73 -15.60 -1.00
C ALA A 355 13.65 -16.24 -2.05
N PHE A 356 13.15 -17.27 -2.74
CA PHE A 356 13.77 -17.84 -3.93
C PHE A 356 12.99 -17.43 -5.17
N LEU A 357 13.73 -16.95 -6.17
CA LEU A 357 13.23 -16.59 -7.49
C LEU A 357 13.82 -17.56 -8.51
N ILE A 358 12.98 -18.14 -9.36
CA ILE A 358 13.35 -19.04 -10.46
C ILE A 358 12.82 -18.45 -11.74
N GLU A 359 13.69 -18.17 -12.70
CA GLU A 359 13.35 -17.57 -13.99
C GLU A 359 13.87 -18.46 -15.12
N ASP A 360 13.06 -18.69 -16.15
CA ASP A 360 13.50 -19.37 -17.37
C ASP A 360 14.17 -18.36 -18.31
N ILE A 361 15.48 -18.50 -18.50
CA ILE A 361 16.31 -17.65 -19.38
C ILE A 361 16.74 -18.40 -20.66
N SER A 362 16.05 -19.50 -21.00
CA SER A 362 16.43 -20.36 -22.13
C SER A 362 16.43 -19.64 -23.47
N ALA A 363 15.49 -18.72 -23.68
CA ALA A 363 15.35 -18.00 -24.94
C ALA A 363 16.56 -17.08 -25.18
N GLU A 364 16.95 -16.33 -24.15
CA GLU A 364 18.06 -15.39 -24.16
C GLU A 364 19.39 -16.12 -24.36
N ILE A 365 19.59 -17.23 -23.63
CA ILE A 365 20.80 -18.05 -23.75
C ILE A 365 20.90 -18.73 -25.12
N SER A 366 19.77 -19.22 -25.66
CA SER A 366 19.76 -19.85 -26.97
C SER A 366 20.07 -18.86 -28.10
N LEU A 367 19.53 -17.64 -28.02
CA LEU A 367 19.81 -16.59 -28.99
C LEU A 367 21.29 -16.19 -28.97
N ALA A 368 21.86 -15.98 -27.77
CA ALA A 368 23.28 -15.68 -27.64
C ALA A 368 24.18 -16.82 -28.15
N ARG A 369 23.78 -18.08 -27.92
CA ARG A 369 24.50 -19.26 -28.41
C ARG A 369 24.44 -19.36 -29.94
N ASN A 370 23.26 -19.20 -30.54
CA ASN A 370 23.07 -19.27 -31.99
C ASN A 370 23.86 -18.16 -32.69
N PHE A 371 23.83 -16.94 -32.16
CA PHE A 371 24.61 -15.83 -32.69
C PHE A 371 26.13 -16.11 -32.65
N ARG A 372 26.64 -16.66 -31.55
CA ARG A 372 28.05 -17.07 -31.47
C ARG A 372 28.39 -18.18 -32.46
N ALA A 373 27.52 -19.19 -32.58
CA ALA A 373 27.72 -20.28 -33.54
C ALA A 373 27.74 -19.78 -34.99
N GLU A 374 26.91 -18.79 -35.32
CA GLU A 374 26.90 -18.15 -36.64
C GLU A 374 28.18 -17.35 -36.90
N LEU A 375 28.68 -16.60 -35.91
CA LEU A 375 29.97 -15.89 -36.02
C LEU A 375 31.14 -16.87 -36.22
N GLU A 376 31.18 -17.97 -35.46
CA GLU A 376 32.20 -19.01 -35.60
C GLU A 376 32.12 -19.69 -36.98
N LEU A 377 30.92 -19.98 -37.46
CA LEU A 377 30.72 -20.55 -38.80
C LEU A 377 31.22 -19.56 -39.87
N ASN A 378 30.89 -18.28 -39.76
CA ASN A 378 31.38 -17.25 -40.69
C ASN A 378 32.91 -17.14 -40.69
N GLN A 379 33.55 -17.17 -39.52
CA GLN A 379 35.01 -17.20 -39.43
C GLN A 379 35.58 -18.45 -40.11
N ASN A 380 35.05 -19.63 -39.79
CA ASN A 380 35.49 -20.90 -40.35
C ASN A 380 35.33 -20.94 -41.88
N LEU A 381 34.23 -20.40 -42.42
CA LEU A 381 34.02 -20.32 -43.87
C LEU A 381 35.09 -19.47 -44.55
N VAL A 382 35.36 -18.27 -44.03
CA VAL A 382 36.33 -17.36 -44.65
C VAL A 382 37.77 -17.86 -44.47
N ASP A 383 38.05 -18.62 -43.42
CA ASP A 383 39.32 -19.33 -43.23
C ASP A 383 39.57 -20.45 -44.26
N THR A 384 38.55 -20.86 -45.03
CA THR A 384 38.72 -21.78 -46.16
C THR A 384 39.24 -21.11 -47.43
N PHE A 385 39.21 -19.78 -47.52
CA PHE A 385 39.68 -19.07 -48.71
C PHE A 385 41.21 -19.01 -48.74
N GLU A 386 41.79 -19.30 -49.92
CA GLU A 386 43.24 -19.21 -50.16
C GLU A 386 43.72 -17.75 -50.25
N ASP A 387 42.85 -16.85 -50.72
CA ASP A 387 43.12 -15.42 -50.75
C ASP A 387 43.23 -14.87 -49.32
N ALA A 388 44.28 -14.09 -49.07
CA ALA A 388 44.47 -13.41 -47.80
C ALA A 388 43.57 -12.19 -47.69
N LEU A 389 42.71 -12.15 -46.68
CA LEU A 389 41.69 -11.12 -46.47
C LEU A 389 41.91 -10.37 -45.16
N ALA A 390 41.88 -9.04 -45.22
CA ALA A 390 41.80 -8.14 -44.08
C ALA A 390 40.67 -7.14 -44.27
N VAL A 391 39.81 -6.96 -43.27
CA VAL A 391 38.68 -6.03 -43.32
C VAL A 391 38.85 -4.95 -42.26
N PHE A 392 38.77 -3.69 -42.69
CA PHE A 392 38.89 -2.53 -41.84
C PHE A 392 37.54 -1.86 -41.69
N SER A 393 37.19 -1.49 -40.46
CA SER A 393 36.06 -0.59 -40.16
C SER A 393 36.23 0.77 -40.84
N GLN A 394 35.15 1.56 -40.87
CA GLN A 394 35.21 2.96 -41.31
C GLN A 394 36.20 3.80 -40.49
N SER A 395 36.44 3.45 -39.22
CA SER A 395 37.46 4.08 -38.38
C SER A 395 38.89 3.61 -38.64
N GLY A 396 39.10 2.73 -39.64
CA GLY A 396 40.41 2.18 -39.98
C GLY A 396 40.95 1.15 -38.98
N GLN A 397 40.12 0.61 -38.08
CA GLN A 397 40.51 -0.51 -37.23
C GLN A 397 40.28 -1.83 -37.97
N LEU A 398 41.25 -2.75 -37.90
CA LEU A 398 41.12 -4.11 -38.39
C LEU A 398 40.02 -4.82 -37.58
N THR A 399 38.94 -5.20 -38.24
CA THR A 399 37.79 -5.87 -37.60
C THR A 399 37.76 -7.36 -37.89
N PHE A 400 38.44 -7.80 -38.94
CA PHE A 400 38.43 -9.19 -39.39
C PHE A 400 39.68 -9.49 -40.21
N SER A 401 40.27 -10.67 -40.01
CA SER A 401 41.24 -11.29 -40.91
C SER A 401 41.01 -12.80 -40.98
N ASN A 402 41.47 -13.41 -42.06
CA ASN A 402 41.39 -14.86 -42.24
C ASN A 402 42.74 -15.56 -42.05
N LYS A 403 42.71 -16.89 -41.96
CA LYS A 403 43.91 -17.72 -41.82
C LYS A 403 44.96 -17.48 -42.89
N ALA A 404 44.57 -17.28 -44.15
CA ALA A 404 45.51 -16.98 -45.24
C ALA A 404 46.23 -15.64 -45.02
N TYR A 405 45.53 -14.63 -44.51
CA TYR A 405 46.12 -13.35 -44.13
C TYR A 405 47.13 -13.51 -43.00
N ASP A 406 46.80 -14.27 -41.96
CA ASP A 406 47.71 -14.50 -40.85
C ASP A 406 48.98 -15.24 -41.27
N GLN A 407 48.85 -16.22 -42.18
CA GLN A 407 50.01 -16.89 -42.76
C GLN A 407 50.87 -15.95 -43.61
N LEU A 408 50.25 -14.97 -44.28
CA LEU A 408 50.93 -14.05 -45.18
C LEU A 408 51.66 -12.93 -44.43
N TRP A 409 51.02 -12.32 -43.45
CA TRP A 409 51.48 -11.06 -42.85
C TRP A 409 51.78 -11.14 -41.35
N SER A 410 51.21 -12.10 -40.61
CA SER A 410 51.38 -12.18 -39.15
C SER A 410 52.68 -12.90 -38.76
N THR A 411 53.16 -12.61 -37.56
CA THR A 411 54.28 -13.29 -36.90
C THR A 411 53.74 -14.43 -36.03
N PRO A 412 54.38 -15.62 -35.97
CA PRO A 412 53.87 -16.71 -35.14
C PRO A 412 53.72 -16.29 -33.67
N GLY A 413 52.50 -16.34 -33.13
CA GLY A 413 52.20 -16.03 -31.72
C GLY A 413 51.54 -14.66 -31.46
N GLU A 414 51.31 -13.84 -32.49
CA GLU A 414 50.69 -12.53 -32.35
C GLU A 414 49.24 -12.55 -32.86
N SER A 415 48.26 -12.39 -31.95
CA SER A 415 46.85 -12.29 -32.33
C SER A 415 46.55 -10.89 -32.89
N THR A 416 46.46 -10.80 -34.21
CA THR A 416 46.43 -9.56 -35.01
C THR A 416 45.11 -8.78 -34.99
N VAL A 417 44.00 -9.40 -34.54
CA VAL A 417 42.64 -8.90 -34.81
C VAL A 417 42.15 -7.83 -33.81
N ALA A 418 42.65 -7.80 -32.57
CA ALA A 418 42.11 -6.89 -31.56
C ALA A 418 42.80 -5.52 -31.56
N GLY A 419 42.20 -4.53 -32.25
CA GLY A 419 42.52 -3.12 -32.09
C GLY A 419 43.66 -2.56 -32.97
N THR A 420 44.16 -3.34 -33.93
CA THR A 420 45.22 -2.90 -34.86
C THR A 420 44.68 -1.90 -35.88
N SER A 421 45.35 -0.75 -36.05
CA SER A 421 44.94 0.25 -37.05
C SER A 421 45.46 -0.07 -38.45
N ILE A 422 44.82 0.49 -39.49
CA ILE A 422 45.31 0.42 -40.87
C ILE A 422 46.70 1.03 -41.02
N ILE A 423 47.02 2.04 -40.21
CA ILE A 423 48.32 2.71 -40.22
C ILE A 423 49.41 1.72 -39.77
N ASP A 424 49.17 1.03 -38.65
CA ASP A 424 50.07 0.01 -38.11
C ASP A 424 50.19 -1.19 -39.05
N THR A 425 49.06 -1.62 -39.61
CA THR A 425 49.00 -2.77 -40.51
C THR A 425 49.78 -2.52 -41.81
N VAL A 426 49.59 -1.36 -42.44
CA VAL A 426 50.35 -0.98 -43.64
C VAL A 426 51.83 -0.78 -43.34
N LYS A 427 52.19 -0.34 -42.12
CA LYS A 427 53.60 -0.28 -41.70
C LYS A 427 54.25 -1.67 -41.72
N VAL A 428 53.54 -2.70 -41.23
CA VAL A 428 53.98 -4.10 -41.30
C VAL A 428 54.09 -4.57 -42.75
N TRP A 429 53.07 -4.31 -43.58
CA TRP A 429 53.11 -4.68 -45.00
C TRP A 429 54.28 -4.03 -45.75
N ARG A 430 54.54 -2.73 -45.52
CA ARG A 430 55.69 -2.00 -46.10
C ARG A 430 57.03 -2.61 -45.71
N GLN A 431 57.17 -3.12 -44.48
CA GLN A 431 58.42 -3.75 -44.01
C GLN A 431 58.63 -5.13 -44.64
N LYS A 432 57.55 -5.87 -44.91
CA LYS A 432 57.57 -7.24 -45.44
C LYS A 432 57.43 -7.31 -46.98
N SER A 433 57.39 -6.18 -47.68
CA SER A 433 57.26 -6.13 -49.14
C SER A 433 58.32 -5.24 -49.79
N ALA A 434 58.51 -5.40 -51.09
CA ALA A 434 59.20 -4.42 -51.91
C ALA A 434 58.55 -3.02 -51.81
N HIS A 435 59.32 -1.98 -52.10
CA HIS A 435 58.83 -0.61 -52.05
C HIS A 435 57.67 -0.40 -53.04
N ASN A 436 56.52 0.03 -52.51
CA ASN A 436 55.35 0.38 -53.31
C ASN A 436 54.76 1.71 -52.82
N PRO A 437 54.73 2.76 -53.65
CA PRO A 437 54.20 4.08 -53.24
C PRO A 437 52.69 4.07 -52.97
N LEU A 438 51.95 3.10 -53.53
CA LEU A 438 50.48 3.01 -53.41
C LEU A 438 50.01 2.58 -52.01
N TRP A 439 50.93 2.20 -51.12
CA TRP A 439 50.61 1.95 -49.71
C TRP A 439 50.07 3.19 -48.99
N GLN A 440 50.48 4.40 -49.39
CA GLN A 440 49.95 5.62 -48.81
C GLN A 440 48.50 5.84 -49.24
N ASN A 441 48.21 5.62 -50.52
CA ASN A 441 46.85 5.70 -51.07
C ASN A 441 45.89 4.74 -50.36
N LEU A 442 46.35 3.54 -49.98
CA LEU A 442 45.55 2.61 -49.19
C LEU A 442 45.23 3.13 -47.79
N GLN A 443 46.22 3.66 -47.08
CA GLN A 443 45.98 4.28 -45.76
C GLN A 443 44.99 5.43 -45.88
N ASP A 444 45.18 6.31 -46.87
CA ASP A 444 44.35 7.49 -47.05
C ASP A 444 42.91 7.13 -47.44
N SER A 445 42.74 6.14 -48.33
CA SER A 445 41.43 5.64 -48.76
C SER A 445 40.61 5.06 -47.60
N VAL A 446 41.25 4.30 -46.71
CA VAL A 446 40.58 3.71 -45.54
C VAL A 446 40.36 4.74 -44.42
N ALA A 447 41.34 5.62 -44.15
CA ALA A 447 41.29 6.56 -43.03
C ALA A 447 40.44 7.81 -43.30
N HIS A 448 40.45 8.33 -44.54
CA HIS A 448 39.78 9.59 -44.89
C HIS A 448 38.48 9.38 -45.69
N GLY A 449 38.19 8.14 -46.13
CA GLY A 449 36.97 7.79 -46.85
C GLY A 449 36.78 8.50 -48.20
N GLN A 450 37.84 9.11 -48.73
CA GLN A 450 37.84 9.82 -50.02
C GLN A 450 38.07 8.79 -51.14
N ASP A 451 37.24 8.87 -52.19
CA ASP A 451 37.23 7.98 -53.37
C ASP A 451 37.09 6.48 -53.05
N ARG A 452 35.88 6.07 -52.63
CA ARG A 452 35.49 4.68 -52.32
C ARG A 452 35.26 3.83 -53.58
N ARG A 453 36.18 3.88 -54.54
CA ARG A 453 36.15 3.00 -55.71
C ARG A 453 36.98 1.75 -55.46
N GLU A 454 36.61 0.66 -56.11
CA GLU A 454 37.44 -0.52 -56.18
C GLU A 454 38.70 -0.20 -57.00
N TRP A 455 39.87 -0.59 -56.48
CA TRP A 455 41.14 -0.48 -57.19
C TRP A 455 42.09 -1.62 -56.81
N SER A 456 43.19 -1.76 -57.56
CA SER A 456 44.17 -2.82 -57.33
C SER A 456 45.60 -2.30 -57.47
N MET A 457 46.53 -2.94 -56.78
CA MET A 457 47.96 -2.69 -56.90
C MET A 457 48.75 -3.99 -56.84
N GLN A 458 49.90 -4.01 -57.50
CA GLN A 458 50.85 -5.12 -57.43
C GLN A 458 51.67 -5.01 -56.15
N VAL A 459 51.76 -6.12 -55.41
CA VAL A 459 52.54 -6.22 -54.18
C VAL A 459 53.48 -7.41 -54.30
N SER A 460 54.76 -7.20 -54.03
CA SER A 460 55.76 -8.27 -54.00
C SER A 460 56.24 -8.45 -52.56
N PRO A 461 55.68 -9.40 -51.79
CA PRO A 461 56.20 -9.74 -50.46
C PRO A 461 57.61 -10.33 -50.58
N ASN A 462 58.46 -10.13 -49.56
CA ASN A 462 59.90 -10.48 -49.65
C ASN A 462 60.17 -11.98 -49.87
N ASP A 463 59.29 -12.86 -49.36
CA ASP A 463 59.48 -14.32 -49.39
C ASP A 463 58.37 -15.04 -50.19
N ARG A 464 57.65 -14.34 -51.07
CA ARG A 464 56.50 -14.90 -51.84
C ARG A 464 56.43 -14.32 -53.26
N PRO A 465 55.78 -15.03 -54.21
CA PRO A 465 55.58 -14.50 -55.56
C PRO A 465 54.78 -13.19 -55.56
N PRO A 466 54.88 -12.38 -56.63
CA PRO A 466 54.04 -11.20 -56.81
C PRO A 466 52.55 -11.54 -56.65
N MET A 467 51.85 -10.67 -55.92
CA MET A 467 50.45 -10.82 -55.58
C MET A 467 49.68 -9.56 -56.01
N LEU A 468 48.45 -9.78 -56.46
CA LEU A 468 47.51 -8.70 -56.68
C LEU A 468 46.84 -8.34 -55.36
N CYS A 469 47.05 -7.10 -54.90
CA CYS A 469 46.32 -6.53 -53.78
C CYS A 469 45.12 -5.75 -54.32
N LYS A 470 43.91 -6.23 -54.01
CA LYS A 470 42.65 -5.61 -54.39
C LYS A 470 41.99 -4.94 -53.19
N VAL A 471 41.56 -3.70 -53.35
CA VAL A 471 40.95 -2.88 -52.30
C VAL A 471 39.49 -2.65 -52.67
N VAL A 472 38.57 -3.19 -51.87
CA VAL A 472 37.13 -3.23 -52.17
C VAL A 472 36.35 -2.64 -51.01
N PRO A 473 35.76 -1.45 -51.15
CA PRO A 473 34.83 -0.91 -50.19
C PRO A 473 33.56 -1.77 -50.11
N ILE A 474 33.12 -2.10 -48.91
CA ILE A 474 31.91 -2.91 -48.66
C ILE A 474 30.85 -2.11 -47.87
N ALA A 475 29.74 -2.75 -47.55
CA ALA A 475 28.65 -2.18 -46.77
C ALA A 475 29.14 -1.66 -45.40
N SER A 476 28.34 -0.77 -44.79
CA SER A 476 28.63 -0.20 -43.46
C SER A 476 29.94 0.58 -43.36
N GLY A 477 30.45 1.09 -44.48
CA GLY A 477 31.63 1.95 -44.49
C GLY A 477 32.96 1.20 -44.41
N ALA A 478 32.96 -0.13 -44.25
CA ALA A 478 34.16 -0.96 -44.16
C ALA A 478 34.87 -1.14 -45.51
N THR A 479 36.12 -1.59 -45.47
CA THR A 479 36.97 -1.83 -46.65
C THR A 479 37.67 -3.18 -46.53
N VAL A 480 37.57 -4.00 -47.56
CA VAL A 480 38.27 -5.28 -47.70
C VAL A 480 39.56 -5.06 -48.47
N VAL A 481 40.67 -5.54 -47.93
CA VAL A 481 41.97 -5.66 -48.61
C VAL A 481 42.23 -7.14 -48.84
N ARG A 482 42.27 -7.53 -50.12
CA ARG A 482 42.46 -8.91 -50.56
C ARG A 482 43.80 -9.06 -51.26
N PHE A 483 44.60 -10.02 -50.85
CA PHE A 483 45.84 -10.42 -51.53
C PHE A 483 45.63 -11.79 -52.17
N SER A 484 45.71 -11.83 -53.50
CA SER A 484 45.60 -13.07 -54.29
C SER A 484 46.87 -13.25 -55.12
N ILE A 485 47.28 -14.50 -55.36
CA ILE A 485 48.44 -14.76 -56.23
C ILE A 485 48.12 -14.23 -57.63
N ASP A 486 49.03 -13.47 -58.22
CA ASP A 486 48.84 -12.98 -59.59
C ASP A 486 49.20 -14.08 -60.60
N THR A 487 48.18 -14.86 -61.01
CA THR A 487 48.35 -15.92 -62.01
C THR A 487 48.69 -15.39 -63.41
N ALA A 488 48.51 -14.09 -63.68
CA ALA A 488 48.91 -13.50 -64.96
C ALA A 488 50.44 -13.29 -65.08
N ALA A 489 51.16 -13.28 -63.96
CA ALA A 489 52.62 -13.13 -63.94
C ALA A 489 53.39 -14.47 -64.05
N VAL A 490 52.71 -15.62 -63.94
CA VAL A 490 53.35 -16.96 -63.90
C VAL A 490 53.49 -17.60 -65.30
N HIS A 491 52.94 -16.96 -66.34
CA HIS A 491 52.96 -17.47 -67.73
C HIS A 491 53.78 -16.64 -68.73
N ASN A 492 54.73 -15.82 -68.26
CA ASN A 492 55.69 -15.13 -69.13
C ASN A 492 57.14 -15.54 -68.86
#